data_AF-A0A4Q9M6H2-F1
#
_entry.id   AF-A0A4Q9M6H2-F1
#
_cell.length_a   1.000
_cell.length_b   1.000
_cell.length_c   1.000
_cell.angle_alpha   90.00
_cell.angle_beta   90.00
_cell.angle_gamma   90.00
#
_symmetry.space_group_name_H-M   'P 1'
#
loop_
_entity.id
_entity.type
_entity.pdbx_description
1 polymer ?
#
loop_
_entity_poly.entity_id
_entity_poly.type
_entity_poly.pdbx_seq_one_letter_code
_entity_poly.pdbx_strand_id
1 'polypeptide(L)' 'PLAYVEWFTPFQVVDPITGMNVVTPSTRSHRRYATVIPVTDIVCSCHLILNWGRVMNRRTVSSTALETHNKFYVNPYL' A
#
# COMPACT_ATOMS: atom_id res chain seq x y z
N PRO A 1 22.26 4.88 7.24
CA PRO A 1 21.06 5.72 7.51
C PRO A 1 19.88 4.80 7.85
N LEU A 2 18.87 5.30 8.57
CA LEU A 2 17.67 4.55 8.95
C LEU A 2 16.42 5.16 8.30
N ALA A 3 15.42 4.33 8.02
CA ALA A 3 14.13 4.73 7.48
C ALA A 3 12.99 4.24 8.39
N TYR A 4 11.99 5.09 8.60
CA TYR A 4 10.71 4.71 9.19
C TYR A 4 9.78 4.24 8.08
N VAL A 5 9.25 3.03 8.21
CA VAL A 5 8.41 2.39 7.19
C VAL A 5 7.10 1.94 7.81
N GLU A 6 5.98 2.29 7.19
CA GLU A 6 4.67 1.69 7.45
C GLU A 6 4.43 0.53 6.50
N TRP A 7 4.08 -0.63 7.04
CA TRP A 7 3.97 -1.86 6.28
C TRP A 7 2.59 -2.06 5.67
N PHE A 8 2.57 -2.68 4.50
CA PHE A 8 1.39 -3.29 3.90
C PHE A 8 1.33 -4.79 4.20
N THR A 9 0.18 -5.41 3.93
CA THR A 9 0.02 -6.87 4.01
C THR A 9 0.89 -7.57 2.96
N PRO A 10 1.38 -8.80 3.23
CA PRO A 10 2.10 -9.59 2.24
C PRO A 10 1.29 -9.84 0.97
N PHE A 11 1.98 -10.12 -0.15
CA PHE A 11 1.37 -10.44 -1.45
C PHE A 11 0.73 -11.84 -1.42
N GLN A 12 -0.49 -11.91 -0.90
CA GLN A 12 -1.25 -13.16 -0.79
C GLN A 12 -2.51 -13.17 -1.65
N VAL A 13 -3.01 -11.99 -2.02
CA VAL A 13 -4.25 -11.83 -2.78
C VAL A 13 -3.91 -11.21 -4.12
N VAL A 14 -4.35 -11.87 -5.20
CA VAL A 14 -4.28 -11.35 -6.56
C VAL A 14 -5.69 -11.05 -7.02
N ASP A 15 -5.91 -9.87 -7.55
CA ASP A 15 -7.21 -9.50 -8.12
C ASP A 15 -7.42 -10.25 -9.45
N PRO A 16 -8.53 -11.01 -9.60
CA PRO A 16 -8.72 -11.89 -10.75
C PRO A 16 -9.01 -11.13 -12.06
N ILE A 17 -9.38 -9.85 -11.99
CA ILE A 17 -9.71 -9.05 -13.17
C ILE A 17 -8.44 -8.38 -13.72
N THR A 18 -7.66 -7.76 -12.84
CA THR A 18 -6.46 -7.00 -13.21
C THR A 18 -5.17 -7.83 -13.17
N GLY A 19 -5.17 -8.97 -12.48
CA GLY A 19 -3.97 -9.78 -12.24
C GLY A 19 -2.98 -9.14 -11.25
N MET A 20 -3.34 -8.05 -10.58
CA MET A 20 -2.45 -7.30 -9.69
C MET A 20 -2.53 -7.81 -8.25
N ASN A 21 -1.41 -7.74 -7.52
CA ASN A 21 -1.41 -8.00 -6.08
C ASN A 21 -2.23 -6.93 -5.35
N VAL A 22 -3.13 -7.37 -4.47
CA VAL A 22 -3.93 -6.51 -3.61
C VAL A 22 -3.29 -6.44 -2.24
N VAL A 23 -3.03 -5.23 -1.78
CA VAL A 23 -2.48 -4.99 -0.45
C VAL A 23 -3.36 -4.03 0.35
N THR A 24 -3.35 -4.23 1.66
CA THR A 24 -3.95 -3.31 2.63
C THR A 24 -2.89 -2.87 3.63
N PRO A 25 -3.03 -1.70 4.27
CA PRO A 25 -2.16 -1.34 5.37
C PRO A 25 -2.14 -2.43 6.45
N SER A 26 -0.95 -2.85 6.87
CA SER A 26 -0.81 -3.79 7.98
C SER A 26 -1.15 -3.08 9.28
N THR A 27 -1.92 -3.74 10.14
CA THR A 27 -2.24 -3.21 11.47
C THR A 27 -1.85 -4.18 12.58
N ARG A 28 -1.43 -3.63 13.72
CA ARG A 28 -1.24 -4.36 14.99
C ARG A 28 -1.93 -3.56 16.08
N SER A 29 -2.76 -4.22 16.88
CA SER A 29 -3.56 -3.55 17.93
C SER A 29 -4.33 -2.32 17.42
N HIS A 30 -4.98 -2.45 16.26
CA HIS A 30 -5.77 -1.39 15.60
C HIS A 30 -4.97 -0.14 15.18
N ARG A 31 -3.64 -0.22 15.08
CA ARG A 31 -2.77 0.87 14.60
C ARG A 31 -1.93 0.40 13.42
N ARG A 32 -1.53 1.34 12.55
CA ARG A 32 -0.62 1.06 11.43
C ARG A 32 0.66 0.40 11.97
N TYR A 33 1.03 -0.71 11.38
CA TYR A 33 2.25 -1.40 11.74
C TYR A 33 3.43 -0.70 11.06
N ALA A 34 4.35 -0.19 11.86
CA ALA A 34 5.54 0.48 11.38
C ALA A 34 6.79 -0.03 12.09
N THR A 35 7.93 0.05 11.41
CA THR A 35 9.24 -0.26 11.99
C THR A 35 10.32 0.68 11.46
N VAL A 36 11.45 0.73 12.16
CA VAL A 36 12.66 1.40 11.67
C VAL A 36 13.60 0.35 11.10
N ILE A 37 14.01 0.52 9.84
CA ILE A 37 14.91 -0.40 9.13
C ILE A 37 16.15 0.34 8.60
N PRO A 38 17.28 -0.35 8.41
CA PRO A 38 18.38 0.17 7.59
C PRO A 38 17.89 0.55 6.18
N VAL A 39 18.34 1.70 5.66
CA VAL A 39 18.01 2.10 4.27
C VAL A 39 18.53 1.09 3.24
N THR A 40 19.57 0.32 3.59
CA THR A 40 20.11 -0.76 2.77
C THR A 40 19.12 -1.91 2.51
N ASP A 41 18.07 -2.01 3.31
CA ASP A 41 17.03 -3.04 3.16
C ASP A 41 15.94 -2.61 2.16
N ILE A 42 15.96 -1.34 1.70
CA ILE A 42 15.04 -0.81 0.69
C ILE A 42 15.64 -1.06 -0.69
N VAL A 43 14.99 -1.93 -1.47
CA VAL A 43 15.46 -2.31 -2.80
C VAL A 43 15.08 -1.26 -3.86
N CYS A 44 13.80 -0.90 -3.94
CA CYS A 44 13.30 0.02 -4.94
C CYS A 44 11.97 0.65 -4.53
N SER A 45 11.57 1.70 -5.26
CA SER A 45 10.22 2.26 -5.20
C SER A 45 9.23 1.32 -5.89
N CYS A 46 7.98 1.31 -5.42
CA CYS A 46 6.86 0.63 -6.07
C CYS A 46 5.72 1.61 -6.32
N HIS A 47 4.80 1.25 -7.22
CA HIS A 47 3.63 2.08 -7.53
C HIS A 47 2.36 1.43 -6.99
N LEU A 48 1.72 2.14 -6.07
CA LEU A 48 0.42 1.79 -5.51
C LEU A 48 -0.69 2.49 -6.29
N ILE A 49 -1.64 1.71 -6.81
CA ILE A 49 -2.84 2.19 -7.46
C ILE A 49 -3.99 2.06 -6.47
N LEU A 50 -4.74 3.15 -6.29
CA LEU A 50 -5.91 3.16 -5.40
C LEU A 50 -6.97 2.18 -5.90
N ASN A 51 -7.48 1.36 -4.98
CA ASN A 51 -8.71 0.63 -5.24
C ASN A 51 -9.91 1.49 -4.79
N TRP A 52 -10.52 2.20 -5.73
CA TRP A 52 -11.70 3.04 -5.48
C TRP A 52 -12.97 2.25 -5.16
N GLY A 53 -12.97 0.91 -5.29
CA GLY A 53 -14.18 0.10 -5.16
C GLY A 53 -15.24 0.50 -6.18
N ARG A 54 -16.51 0.52 -5.77
CA ARG A 54 -17.65 0.84 -6.66
C ARG A 54 -17.86 2.34 -6.90
N VAL A 55 -17.40 3.20 -6.00
CA VAL A 55 -17.68 4.64 -6.05
C VAL A 55 -16.40 5.41 -5.83
N MET A 56 -15.97 6.15 -6.86
CA MET A 56 -14.82 7.02 -6.77
C MET A 56 -15.11 8.20 -5.83
N ASN A 57 -14.41 8.28 -4.71
CA ASN A 57 -14.48 9.46 -3.86
C ASN A 57 -13.68 10.61 -4.51
N ARG A 58 -14.41 11.55 -5.13
CA ARG A 58 -13.81 12.69 -5.87
C ARG A 58 -12.99 13.64 -4.98
N ARG A 59 -13.10 13.55 -3.64
CA ARG A 59 -12.33 14.39 -2.71
C ARG A 59 -10.96 13.83 -2.36
N THR A 60 -10.63 12.62 -2.82
CA THR A 60 -9.33 12.01 -2.54
C THR A 60 -8.25 12.69 -3.36
N VAL A 61 -7.40 13.45 -2.68
CA VAL A 61 -6.19 14.04 -3.24
C VAL A 61 -5.05 13.04 -3.04
N SER A 62 -4.10 12.97 -3.97
CA SER A 62 -2.97 12.02 -3.92
C SER A 62 -2.27 11.97 -2.56
N SER A 63 -2.12 13.13 -1.90
CA SER A 63 -1.47 13.26 -0.58
C SER A 63 -2.23 12.60 0.58
N THR A 64 -3.56 12.50 0.53
CA THR A 64 -4.39 11.92 1.62
C THR A 64 -4.85 10.50 1.29
N ALA A 65 -4.45 9.97 0.14
CA ALA A 65 -4.95 8.73 -0.38
C ALA A 65 -4.56 7.52 0.49
N LEU A 66 -3.36 7.53 1.08
CA LEU A 66 -2.86 6.49 1.98
C LEU A 66 -3.59 6.43 3.33
N GLU A 67 -4.18 7.54 3.76
CA GLU A 67 -4.94 7.67 5.01
C GLU A 67 -6.41 7.30 4.82
N THR A 68 -6.97 7.64 3.65
CA THR A 68 -8.40 7.47 3.36
C THR A 68 -8.75 6.12 2.76
N HIS A 69 -7.80 5.44 2.11
CA HIS A 69 -8.03 4.16 1.47
C HIS A 69 -7.31 3.02 2.20
N ASN A 70 -7.98 1.88 2.25
CA ASN A 70 -7.48 0.68 2.92
C ASN A 70 -7.07 -0.42 1.94
N LYS A 71 -7.25 -0.23 0.63
CA LYS A 71 -6.94 -1.22 -0.41
C LYS A 71 -6.23 -0.58 -1.60
N PHE A 72 -5.17 -1.21 -2.03
CA PHE A 72 -4.32 -0.76 -3.13
C PHE A 72 -3.94 -1.95 -4.01
N TYR A 73 -3.74 -1.70 -5.29
CA TYR A 73 -3.09 -2.63 -6.20
C TYR A 73 -1.62 -2.27 -6.33
N VAL A 74 -0.76 -3.27 -6.37
CA VAL A 74 0.67 -3.10 -6.66
C VAL A 74 0.89 -3.36 -8.13
N ASN A 75 1.46 -2.37 -8.83
CA ASN A 75 1.81 -2.50 -10.24
C ASN A 75 3.02 -3.45 -10.40
N PRO A 76 2.89 -4.57 -11.13
CA PRO A 76 3.98 -5.55 -11.31
C PRO A 76 5.00 -5.16 -12.40
N TYR A 77 4.79 -4.06 -13.14
CA TYR A 77 5.55 -3.69 -14.33
C TYR A 77 6.62 -2.61 -14.08
N LEU A 78 7.06 -2.43 -12.83
CA LEU A 78 8.10 -1.48 -12.43
C LEU A 78 9.36 -2.19 -11.93
#